data_AF-A0A9P6P577-F1
#
_entry.id   AF-A0A9P6P577-F1
#
_cell.length_a   1.000
_cell.length_b   1.000
_cell.length_c   1.000
_cell.angle_alpha   90.00
_cell.angle_beta   90.00
_cell.angle_gamma   90.00
#
_symmetry.space_group_name_H-M   'P 1'
#
loop_
_entity.id
_entity.type
_entity.pdbx_description
1 polymer ?
#
loop_
_entity_poly.entity_id
_entity_poly.type
_entity_poly.pdbx_seq_one_letter_code
_entity_poly.pdbx_strand_id
1 'polypeptide(L)'
;MVISDDVHIDHNTVIVSPIMRKLVEGLVQETVDDIPKGSDPDDDSPFERTLCAAWDVCTVKEYAQVIASAQFHRVLLKIITVTQRNRTRELAMGALANMACHWDSIGRTLLDDMDVLRLCRSILWHENDSRVLLETARLLNTFLSCSIDASHQTIIEHDHLTEFFTPVPMTPSVFHQFTLIVCNTLYSELLMMSLELMMRMVVYTNAVTHSLARRDQDNQFIEKSDTLMLIRWGAERLEEEGRGVGIGMGFNRGIAKNVMHLLWALMAYGMASTAECGPDMTNCLGQSMSRIVSYIQEDEYEHMDDDDDIQNLAQALNTKLSMAS
;
A
#
# COMPACT_ATOMS: atom_id res chain seq x y z
N MET A 1 28.30 -50.00 -7.18
CA MET A 1 27.15 -49.44 -6.46
C MET A 1 27.73 -48.55 -5.37
N VAL A 2 27.94 -47.27 -5.70
CA VAL A 2 28.37 -46.26 -4.73
C VAL A 2 27.12 -45.43 -4.47
N ILE A 3 26.61 -45.52 -3.26
CA ILE A 3 25.58 -44.62 -2.76
C ILE A 3 26.32 -43.33 -2.44
N SER A 4 26.18 -42.30 -3.28
CA SER A 4 26.62 -40.96 -2.91
C SER A 4 25.53 -40.35 -2.03
N ASP A 5 25.71 -40.51 -0.72
CA ASP A 5 25.02 -39.71 0.29
C ASP A 5 25.64 -38.31 0.27
N ASP A 6 25.21 -37.48 -0.68
CA ASP A 6 25.36 -36.03 -0.60
C ASP A 6 23.95 -35.44 -0.56
N VAL A 7 23.33 -35.49 0.62
CA VAL A 7 22.26 -34.54 0.94
C VAL A 7 22.96 -33.20 1.11
N HIS A 8 23.13 -32.48 0.00
CA HIS A 8 23.56 -31.09 0.01
C HIS A 8 22.48 -30.29 0.74
N ILE A 9 22.58 -30.19 2.06
CA ILE A 9 21.70 -29.33 2.85
C ILE A 9 22.05 -27.91 2.39
N ASP A 10 21.11 -27.31 1.65
CA ASP A 10 21.23 -25.95 1.17
C ASP A 10 21.51 -25.01 2.35
N HIS A 11 22.58 -24.22 2.24
CA HIS A 11 23.04 -23.29 3.28
C HIS A 11 21.91 -22.34 3.71
N ASN A 12 21.06 -21.93 2.77
CA ASN A 12 19.90 -21.08 3.02
C ASN A 12 18.88 -21.76 3.92
N THR A 13 18.68 -23.07 3.74
CA THR A 13 17.76 -23.87 4.56
C THR A 13 18.24 -23.94 6.01
N VAL A 14 19.56 -24.01 6.25
CA VAL A 14 20.12 -24.02 7.62
C VAL A 14 19.84 -22.72 8.36
N ILE A 15 19.84 -21.58 7.67
CA ILE A 15 19.59 -20.25 8.26
C ILE A 15 18.11 -20.07 8.58
N VAL A 16 17.23 -20.45 7.65
CA VAL A 16 15.79 -20.14 7.74
C VAL A 16 15.03 -21.16 8.59
N SER A 17 15.38 -22.44 8.53
CA SER A 17 14.62 -23.51 9.21
C SER A 17 14.45 -23.32 10.72
N PRO A 18 15.46 -22.84 11.49
CA PRO A 18 15.30 -22.57 12.92
C PRO A 18 14.25 -21.48 13.21
N ILE A 19 14.16 -20.46 12.36
CA ILE A 19 13.19 -19.37 12.50
C ILE A 19 11.78 -19.93 12.26
N MET A 20 11.58 -20.61 11.14
CA MET A 20 10.30 -21.23 10.79
C MET A 20 9.82 -22.21 11.87
N ARG A 21 10.74 -23.04 12.37
CA ARG A 21 10.42 -24.01 13.44
C ARG A 21 9.93 -23.33 14.70
N LYS A 22 10.64 -22.30 15.19
CA LYS A 22 10.26 -21.58 16.41
C LYS A 22 8.88 -20.91 16.29
N LEU A 23 8.55 -20.36 15.12
CA LEU A 23 7.24 -19.77 14.87
C LEU A 23 6.12 -20.82 14.88
N VAL A 24 6.35 -22.00 14.26
CA VAL A 24 5.39 -23.11 14.30
C VAL A 24 5.24 -23.64 15.71
N GLU A 25 6.33 -23.82 16.46
CA GLU A 25 6.30 -24.26 17.85
C GLU A 25 5.49 -23.29 18.72
N GLY A 26 5.70 -21.97 18.56
CA GLY A 26 4.94 -20.97 19.31
C GLY A 26 3.45 -20.96 18.97
N LEU A 27 3.07 -21.22 17.71
CA LEU A 27 1.67 -21.42 17.33
C LEU A 27 1.07 -22.68 17.94
N VAL A 28 1.77 -23.80 17.90
CA VAL A 28 1.31 -25.10 18.42
C VAL A 28 1.17 -25.07 19.94
N GLN A 29 2.04 -24.32 20.61
CA GLN A 29 2.02 -24.13 22.07
C GLN A 29 1.07 -23.01 22.51
N GLU A 30 0.42 -22.31 21.56
CA GLU A 30 -0.46 -21.16 21.82
C GLU A 30 0.23 -20.00 22.56
N THR A 31 1.54 -19.83 22.36
CA THR A 31 2.38 -18.81 23.03
C THR A 31 2.59 -17.55 22.18
N VAL A 32 1.73 -17.32 21.17
CA VAL A 32 1.89 -16.22 20.19
C VAL A 32 1.86 -14.85 20.87
N ASP A 33 0.96 -14.68 21.84
CA ASP A 33 0.77 -13.44 22.59
C ASP A 33 1.45 -13.46 23.99
N ASP A 34 2.27 -14.48 24.28
CA ASP A 34 2.88 -14.64 25.60
C ASP A 34 3.97 -13.59 25.87
N ILE A 35 3.72 -12.79 26.91
CA ILE A 35 4.69 -11.82 27.43
C ILE A 35 5.33 -12.41 28.70
N PRO A 36 6.66 -12.54 28.78
CA PRO A 36 7.31 -13.02 30.00
C PRO A 36 6.95 -12.15 31.21
N LYS A 37 6.69 -12.79 32.36
CA LYS A 37 6.34 -12.08 33.59
C LYS A 37 7.46 -11.12 34.01
N GLY A 38 7.14 -9.84 34.13
CA GLY A 38 8.08 -8.79 34.51
C GLY A 38 8.81 -8.13 33.34
N SER A 39 8.49 -8.49 32.10
CA SER A 39 8.88 -7.72 30.91
C SER A 39 7.98 -6.50 30.75
N ASP A 40 8.53 -5.45 30.14
CA ASP A 40 7.75 -4.30 29.68
C ASP A 40 6.77 -4.80 28.59
N PRO A 41 5.45 -4.54 28.70
CA PRO A 41 4.50 -4.90 27.64
C PRO A 41 4.81 -4.28 26.28
N ASP A 42 5.56 -3.17 26.27
CA ASP A 42 5.98 -2.46 25.06
C ASP A 42 7.25 -3.06 24.41
N ASP A 43 7.96 -3.96 25.11
CA ASP A 43 9.10 -4.69 24.55
C ASP A 43 8.63 -5.83 23.63
N ASP A 44 9.43 -6.12 22.59
CA ASP A 44 9.21 -7.29 21.75
C ASP A 44 9.28 -8.59 22.59
N SER A 45 8.24 -9.41 22.52
CA SER A 45 8.22 -10.76 23.10
C SER A 45 9.23 -11.69 22.42
N PRO A 46 9.56 -12.85 23.02
CA PRO A 46 10.40 -13.87 22.34
C PRO A 46 9.83 -14.31 20.98
N PHE A 47 8.51 -14.35 20.84
CA PHE A 47 7.83 -14.68 19.60
C PHE A 47 8.00 -13.56 18.56
N GLU A 48 7.78 -12.30 18.97
CA GLU A 48 7.97 -11.11 18.12
C GLU A 48 9.41 -10.96 17.65
N ARG A 49 10.42 -11.22 18.50
CA ARG A 49 11.83 -11.25 18.06
C ARG A 49 12.09 -12.29 16.99
N THR A 50 11.40 -13.44 17.04
CA THR A 50 11.51 -14.48 16.01
C THR A 50 10.82 -14.05 14.71
N LEU A 51 9.66 -13.38 14.81
CA LEU A 51 8.99 -12.78 13.65
C LEU A 51 9.80 -11.64 13.03
N CYS A 52 10.48 -10.83 13.82
CA CYS A 52 11.39 -9.79 13.35
C CYS A 52 12.53 -10.41 12.51
N ALA A 53 13.13 -11.50 13.00
CA ALA A 53 14.10 -12.25 12.21
C ALA A 53 13.47 -12.83 10.92
N ALA A 54 12.22 -13.29 10.96
CA ALA A 54 11.51 -13.75 9.76
C ALA A 54 11.28 -12.62 8.75
N TRP A 55 10.86 -11.44 9.22
CA TRP A 55 10.72 -10.23 8.40
C TRP A 55 12.03 -9.89 7.69
N ASP A 56 13.13 -9.84 8.44
CA ASP A 56 14.45 -9.49 7.91
C ASP A 56 14.90 -10.46 6.82
N VAL A 57 14.82 -11.77 7.07
CA VAL A 57 15.25 -12.75 6.07
C VAL A 57 14.35 -12.76 4.83
N CYS A 58 13.08 -12.36 4.94
CA CYS A 58 12.18 -12.24 3.78
C CYS A 58 12.61 -11.12 2.81
N THR A 59 13.48 -10.18 3.22
CA THR A 59 14.05 -9.18 2.31
C THR A 59 15.06 -9.79 1.32
N VAL A 60 15.65 -10.94 1.66
CA VAL A 60 16.64 -11.65 0.85
C VAL A 60 15.95 -12.72 0.02
N LYS A 61 16.11 -12.66 -1.31
CA LYS A 61 15.38 -13.50 -2.27
C LYS A 61 15.54 -14.99 -2.01
N GLU A 62 16.76 -15.44 -1.78
CA GLU A 62 17.10 -16.85 -1.59
C GLU A 62 16.44 -17.41 -0.32
N TYR A 63 16.44 -16.64 0.76
CA TYR A 63 15.79 -17.03 2.02
C TYR A 63 14.27 -17.03 1.89
N ALA A 64 13.70 -15.99 1.26
CA ALA A 64 12.27 -15.91 0.99
C ALA A 64 11.79 -17.10 0.12
N GLN A 65 12.60 -17.56 -0.84
CA GLN A 65 12.28 -18.73 -1.66
C GLN A 65 12.23 -20.02 -0.84
N VAL A 66 13.14 -20.21 0.11
CA VAL A 66 13.08 -21.34 1.06
C VAL A 66 11.78 -21.28 1.88
N ILE A 67 11.44 -20.11 2.43
CA ILE A 67 10.19 -19.87 3.19
C ILE A 67 8.96 -20.19 2.33
N ALA A 68 8.94 -19.70 1.08
CA ALA A 68 7.84 -19.91 0.15
C ALA A 68 7.69 -21.38 -0.26
N SER A 69 8.81 -22.10 -0.47
CA SER A 69 8.80 -23.52 -0.86
C SER A 69 8.12 -24.42 0.18
N ALA A 70 8.13 -24.00 1.45
CA ALA A 70 7.46 -24.68 2.55
C ALA A 70 6.01 -24.19 2.79
N GLN A 71 5.46 -23.37 1.89
CA GLN A 71 4.15 -22.72 2.03
C GLN A 71 4.00 -21.94 3.35
N PHE A 72 5.09 -21.38 3.86
CA PHE A 72 5.12 -20.77 5.18
C PHE A 72 4.26 -19.50 5.30
N HIS A 73 3.85 -18.90 4.17
CA HIS A 73 2.83 -17.84 4.16
C HIS A 73 1.55 -18.28 4.90
N ARG A 74 1.15 -19.56 4.84
CA ARG A 74 -0.02 -20.07 5.58
C ARG A 74 0.17 -19.98 7.10
N VAL A 75 1.40 -20.18 7.58
CA VAL A 75 1.75 -20.00 9.00
C VAL A 75 1.63 -18.52 9.36
N LEU A 76 2.13 -17.62 8.52
CA LEU A 76 2.00 -16.17 8.72
C LEU A 76 0.53 -15.73 8.75
N LEU A 77 -0.30 -16.18 7.81
CA LEU A 77 -1.75 -15.92 7.82
C LEU A 77 -2.38 -16.38 9.13
N LYS A 78 -2.02 -17.58 9.61
CA LYS A 78 -2.52 -18.10 10.89
C LYS A 78 -2.11 -17.19 12.05
N ILE A 79 -0.84 -16.77 12.14
CA ILE A 79 -0.34 -15.84 13.17
C ILE A 79 -1.19 -14.55 13.18
N ILE A 80 -1.37 -13.92 12.01
CA ILE A 80 -2.12 -12.66 11.86
C ILE A 80 -3.56 -12.81 12.38
N THR A 81 -4.20 -13.96 12.12
CA THR A 81 -5.59 -14.20 12.52
C THR A 81 -5.79 -14.55 14.00
N VAL A 82 -4.78 -15.09 14.68
CA VAL A 82 -4.93 -15.52 16.09
C VAL A 82 -4.40 -14.51 17.09
N THR A 83 -3.35 -13.77 16.71
CA THR A 83 -2.70 -12.78 17.58
C THR A 83 -3.67 -11.69 18.01
N GLN A 84 -3.60 -11.28 19.27
CA GLN A 84 -4.23 -10.07 19.78
C GLN A 84 -3.26 -8.88 19.80
N ARG A 85 -1.95 -9.13 19.75
CA ARG A 85 -0.93 -8.07 19.73
C ARG A 85 -0.76 -7.47 18.33
N ASN A 86 -0.88 -6.14 18.24
CA ASN A 86 -0.66 -5.38 17.01
C ASN A 86 0.77 -5.53 16.48
N ARG A 87 1.78 -5.53 17.37
CA ARG A 87 3.19 -5.70 17.00
C ARG A 87 3.45 -7.06 16.34
N THR A 88 2.89 -8.13 16.88
CA THR A 88 2.94 -9.47 16.26
C THR A 88 2.26 -9.49 14.89
N ARG A 89 1.11 -8.81 14.76
CA ARG A 89 0.36 -8.70 13.50
C ARG A 89 1.13 -7.91 12.43
N GLU A 90 1.68 -6.76 12.83
CA GLU A 90 2.57 -5.91 12.03
C GLU A 90 3.73 -6.74 11.50
N LEU A 91 4.42 -7.46 12.38
CA LEU A 91 5.61 -8.21 12.00
C LEU A 91 5.32 -9.33 10.98
N ALA A 92 4.20 -10.05 11.18
CA ALA A 92 3.79 -11.09 10.26
C ALA A 92 3.30 -10.53 8.90
N MET A 93 2.60 -9.37 8.90
CA MET A 93 2.22 -8.68 7.67
C MET A 93 3.44 -8.15 6.91
N GLY A 94 4.43 -7.58 7.59
CA GLY A 94 5.65 -7.09 6.94
C GLY A 94 6.51 -8.20 6.35
N ALA A 95 6.54 -9.38 7.00
CA ALA A 95 7.15 -10.56 6.39
C ALA A 95 6.45 -10.97 5.08
N LEU A 96 5.10 -10.98 5.04
CA LEU A 96 4.34 -11.23 3.80
C LEU A 96 4.62 -10.17 2.74
N ALA A 97 4.66 -8.88 3.11
CA ALA A 97 4.97 -7.79 2.20
C ALA A 97 6.37 -7.94 1.58
N ASN A 98 7.39 -8.25 2.39
CA ASN A 98 8.75 -8.49 1.89
C ASN A 98 8.82 -9.73 0.97
N MET A 99 8.10 -10.80 1.30
CA MET A 99 7.99 -11.97 0.42
C MET A 99 7.39 -11.60 -0.95
N ALA A 100 6.35 -10.77 -0.97
CA ALA A 100 5.68 -10.35 -2.19
C ALA A 100 6.57 -9.53 -3.13
N CYS A 101 7.54 -8.78 -2.59
CA CYS A 101 8.51 -8.02 -3.39
C CYS A 101 9.32 -8.89 -4.35
N HIS A 102 9.48 -10.19 -4.06
CA HIS A 102 10.11 -11.16 -4.95
C HIS A 102 9.11 -11.66 -6.01
N TRP A 103 8.62 -10.72 -6.83
CA TRP A 103 7.45 -10.89 -7.70
C TRP A 103 7.48 -12.16 -8.56
N ASP A 104 8.58 -12.37 -9.29
CA ASP A 104 8.68 -13.46 -10.26
C ASP A 104 8.67 -14.86 -9.65
N SER A 105 9.02 -15.00 -8.37
CA SER A 105 9.08 -16.29 -7.69
C SER A 105 8.01 -16.50 -6.61
N ILE A 106 7.56 -15.44 -5.94
CA ILE A 106 6.70 -15.54 -4.76
C ILE A 106 5.49 -14.63 -4.87
N GLY A 107 5.67 -13.38 -5.32
CA GLY A 107 4.59 -12.38 -5.35
C GLY A 107 3.36 -12.83 -6.14
N ARG A 108 3.54 -13.45 -7.30
CA ARG A 108 2.41 -14.00 -8.08
C ARG A 108 1.65 -15.09 -7.32
N THR A 109 2.36 -16.01 -6.68
CA THR A 109 1.75 -17.07 -5.86
C THR A 109 0.95 -16.50 -4.68
N LEU A 110 1.42 -15.41 -4.06
CA LEU A 110 0.69 -14.73 -3.00
C LEU A 110 -0.53 -13.98 -3.52
N LEU A 111 -0.44 -13.35 -4.69
CA LEU A 111 -1.58 -12.71 -5.34
C LEU A 111 -2.66 -13.72 -5.74
N ASP A 112 -2.24 -14.90 -6.19
CA ASP A 112 -3.13 -16.00 -6.57
C ASP A 112 -3.75 -16.72 -5.35
N ASP A 113 -3.33 -16.39 -4.12
CA ASP A 113 -3.95 -16.92 -2.90
C ASP A 113 -5.02 -15.97 -2.36
N MET A 114 -6.30 -16.27 -2.66
CA MET A 114 -7.43 -15.44 -2.20
C MET A 114 -7.51 -15.27 -0.69
N ASP A 115 -6.94 -16.16 0.12
CA ASP A 115 -6.95 -16.00 1.57
C ASP A 115 -6.05 -14.83 2.02
N VAL A 116 -4.98 -14.53 1.29
CA VAL A 116 -4.14 -13.35 1.51
C VAL A 116 -4.97 -12.08 1.29
N LEU A 117 -5.68 -11.98 0.16
CA LEU A 117 -6.50 -10.81 -0.16
C LEU A 117 -7.70 -10.66 0.77
N ARG A 118 -8.35 -11.77 1.17
CA ARG A 118 -9.41 -11.75 2.19
C ARG A 118 -8.90 -11.26 3.53
N LEU A 119 -7.70 -11.68 3.93
CA LEU A 119 -7.07 -11.19 5.15
C LEU A 119 -6.77 -9.70 5.08
N CYS A 120 -6.21 -9.20 3.97
CA CYS A 120 -6.01 -7.77 3.75
C CYS A 120 -7.33 -7.00 3.89
N ARG A 121 -8.42 -7.49 3.28
CA ARG A 121 -9.75 -6.86 3.42
C ARG A 121 -10.25 -6.87 4.86
N SER A 122 -10.05 -7.96 5.59
CA SER A 122 -10.42 -8.06 7.01
C SER A 122 -9.64 -7.06 7.86
N ILE A 123 -8.34 -6.90 7.62
CA ILE A 123 -7.49 -5.92 8.32
C ILE A 123 -7.98 -4.51 8.02
N LEU A 124 -8.18 -4.16 6.75
CA LEU A 124 -8.67 -2.82 6.35
C LEU A 124 -10.02 -2.46 6.97
N TRP A 125 -10.86 -3.44 7.30
CA TRP A 125 -12.11 -3.18 8.01
C TRP A 125 -11.86 -2.96 9.51
N HIS A 126 -11.15 -3.88 10.15
CA HIS A 126 -11.22 -4.03 11.61
C HIS A 126 -10.03 -3.43 12.36
N GLU A 127 -8.94 -3.11 11.67
CA GLU A 127 -7.70 -2.64 12.27
C GLU A 127 -7.59 -1.12 12.24
N ASN A 128 -7.08 -0.53 13.33
CA ASN A 128 -6.79 0.90 13.41
C ASN A 128 -5.30 1.17 13.68
N ASP A 129 -4.51 0.13 13.93
CA ASP A 129 -3.07 0.26 14.12
C ASP A 129 -2.37 0.70 12.83
N SER A 130 -1.71 1.86 12.88
CA SER A 130 -1.12 2.48 11.70
C SER A 130 0.03 1.66 11.11
N ARG A 131 0.74 0.85 11.91
CA ARG A 131 1.84 0.02 11.44
C ARG A 131 1.33 -1.24 10.75
N VAL A 132 0.28 -1.86 11.30
CA VAL A 132 -0.39 -2.99 10.62
C VAL A 132 -1.01 -2.54 9.30
N LEU A 133 -1.67 -1.38 9.28
CA LEU A 133 -2.23 -0.80 8.05
C LEU A 133 -1.14 -0.46 7.03
N LEU A 134 0.03 0.04 7.48
CA LEU A 134 1.16 0.33 6.61
C LEU A 134 1.66 -0.93 5.91
N GLU A 135 1.90 -2.01 6.63
CA GLU A 135 2.39 -3.27 6.03
C GLU A 135 1.33 -3.92 5.13
N THR A 136 0.04 -3.75 5.45
CA THR A 136 -1.06 -4.15 4.57
C THR A 136 -1.06 -3.35 3.28
N ALA A 137 -0.90 -2.03 3.38
CA ALA A 137 -0.81 -1.13 2.22
C ALA A 137 0.42 -1.46 1.36
N ARG A 138 1.57 -1.74 1.98
CA ARG A 138 2.81 -2.16 1.28
C ARG A 138 2.58 -3.43 0.45
N LEU A 139 1.98 -4.47 1.04
CA LEU A 139 1.68 -5.71 0.34
C LEU A 139 0.77 -5.49 -0.88
N LEU A 140 -0.34 -4.76 -0.69
CA LEU A 140 -1.27 -4.45 -1.78
C LEU A 140 -0.62 -3.57 -2.85
N ASN A 141 0.25 -2.65 -2.44
CA ASN A 141 0.97 -1.77 -3.33
C ASN A 141 1.94 -2.53 -4.21
N THR A 142 2.63 -3.55 -3.67
CA THR A 142 3.45 -4.46 -4.47
C THR A 142 2.60 -5.14 -5.54
N PHE A 143 1.45 -5.73 -5.18
CA PHE A 143 0.57 -6.40 -6.15
C PHE A 143 0.13 -5.47 -7.28
N LEU A 144 -0.27 -4.25 -6.95
CA LEU A 144 -0.67 -3.26 -7.95
C LEU A 144 0.51 -2.76 -8.79
N SER A 145 1.65 -2.47 -8.16
CA SER A 145 2.85 -2.00 -8.86
C SER A 145 3.37 -3.01 -9.87
N CYS A 146 3.21 -4.31 -9.61
CA CYS A 146 3.62 -5.37 -10.54
C CYS A 146 2.53 -5.72 -11.55
N SER A 147 1.30 -5.21 -11.37
CA SER A 147 0.19 -5.32 -12.32
C SER A 147 0.14 -4.15 -13.31
N ILE A 148 0.90 -3.08 -13.05
CA ILE A 148 0.94 -1.86 -13.85
C ILE A 148 2.37 -1.67 -14.34
N ASP A 149 2.59 -1.66 -15.66
CA ASP A 149 3.91 -1.40 -16.22
C ASP A 149 4.44 -0.01 -15.78
N ALA A 150 5.76 0.18 -15.77
CA ALA A 150 6.40 1.44 -15.36
C ALA A 150 5.94 2.65 -16.20
N SER A 151 5.46 2.43 -17.42
CA SER A 151 4.88 3.46 -18.27
C SER A 151 3.43 3.83 -17.91
N HIS A 152 2.78 3.07 -17.02
CA HIS A 152 1.34 3.09 -16.74
C HIS A 152 0.43 2.85 -17.97
N GLN A 153 0.99 2.39 -19.10
CA GLN A 153 0.25 2.19 -20.35
C GLN A 153 -0.27 0.77 -20.52
N THR A 154 0.38 -0.21 -19.89
CA THR A 154 0.01 -1.62 -19.96
C THR A 154 -0.37 -2.11 -18.58
N ILE A 155 -1.58 -2.66 -18.46
CA ILE A 155 -2.12 -3.18 -17.21
C ILE A 155 -2.41 -4.67 -17.40
N ILE A 156 -1.89 -5.47 -16.49
CA ILE A 156 -2.12 -6.91 -16.42
C ILE A 156 -3.29 -7.12 -15.47
N GLU A 157 -4.44 -7.52 -16.01
CA GLU A 157 -5.59 -7.88 -15.20
C GLU A 157 -5.31 -9.21 -14.47
N HIS A 158 -5.67 -9.25 -13.20
CA HIS A 158 -5.56 -10.42 -12.33
C HIS A 158 -6.94 -10.66 -11.71
N ASP A 159 -7.47 -11.88 -11.88
CA ASP A 159 -8.84 -12.21 -11.46
C ASP A 159 -9.05 -11.96 -9.96
N HIS A 160 -8.13 -12.46 -9.14
CA HIS A 160 -8.18 -12.32 -7.67
C HIS A 160 -8.02 -10.87 -7.20
N LEU A 161 -7.16 -10.08 -7.85
CA LEU A 161 -7.02 -8.66 -7.54
C LEU A 161 -8.30 -7.89 -7.90
N THR A 162 -8.91 -8.24 -9.02
CA THR A 162 -10.18 -7.66 -9.46
C THR A 162 -11.33 -8.05 -8.53
N GLU A 163 -11.40 -9.32 -8.10
CA GLU A 163 -12.34 -9.77 -7.07
C GLU A 163 -12.11 -9.01 -5.76
N PHE A 164 -10.86 -8.82 -5.36
CA PHE A 164 -10.50 -8.06 -4.17
C PHE A 164 -10.93 -6.59 -4.23
N PHE A 165 -10.99 -5.94 -5.40
CA PHE A 165 -11.52 -4.58 -5.49
C PHE A 165 -13.04 -4.52 -5.67
N THR A 166 -13.66 -5.60 -6.12
CA THR A 166 -15.10 -5.65 -6.35
C THR A 166 -15.86 -5.37 -5.04
N PRO A 167 -16.85 -4.46 -5.03
CA PRO A 167 -17.68 -4.21 -3.86
C PRO A 167 -18.40 -5.48 -3.41
N VAL A 168 -18.47 -5.68 -2.10
CA VAL A 168 -19.21 -6.79 -1.50
C VAL A 168 -20.37 -6.19 -0.70
N PRO A 169 -21.60 -6.74 -0.80
CA PRO A 169 -22.73 -6.24 -0.03
C PRO A 169 -22.40 -6.15 1.47
N MET A 170 -22.90 -5.11 2.12
CA MET A 170 -22.70 -4.84 3.55
C MET A 170 -21.25 -4.57 3.97
N THR A 171 -20.30 -4.52 3.03
CA THR A 171 -18.87 -4.29 3.29
C THR A 171 -18.42 -3.00 2.63
N PRO A 172 -17.73 -2.08 3.34
CA PRO A 172 -17.14 -0.93 2.67
C PRO A 172 -16.16 -1.39 1.59
N SER A 173 -16.12 -0.65 0.48
CA SER A 173 -15.17 -0.93 -0.59
C SER A 173 -13.74 -0.70 -0.12
N VAL A 174 -12.77 -1.35 -0.76
CA VAL A 174 -11.34 -1.13 -0.45
C VAL A 174 -10.97 0.33 -0.69
N PHE A 175 -11.53 0.95 -1.74
CA PHE A 175 -11.31 2.36 -2.05
C PHE A 175 -11.85 3.28 -0.95
N HIS A 176 -13.03 2.99 -0.42
CA HIS A 176 -13.61 3.72 0.70
C HIS A 176 -12.71 3.63 1.94
N GLN A 177 -12.22 2.44 2.28
CA GLN A 177 -11.34 2.25 3.44
C GLN A 177 -10.06 3.08 3.31
N PHE A 178 -9.39 3.05 2.16
CA PHE A 178 -8.21 3.89 1.94
C PHE A 178 -8.52 5.39 1.91
N THR A 179 -9.72 5.79 1.45
CA THR A 179 -10.19 7.18 1.55
C THR A 179 -10.24 7.62 3.01
N LEU A 180 -10.83 6.80 3.90
CA LEU A 180 -10.85 7.08 5.33
C LEU A 180 -9.44 7.11 5.94
N ILE A 181 -8.56 6.18 5.56
CA ILE A 181 -7.16 6.15 6.05
C ILE A 181 -6.44 7.43 5.64
N VAL A 182 -6.44 7.80 4.36
CA VAL A 182 -5.77 9.01 3.85
C VAL A 182 -6.29 10.27 4.53
N CYS A 183 -7.61 10.38 4.69
CA CYS A 183 -8.20 11.58 5.27
C CYS A 183 -7.94 11.74 6.77
N ASN A 184 -7.63 10.66 7.50
CA ASN A 184 -7.58 10.68 8.98
C ASN A 184 -6.22 10.29 9.57
N THR A 185 -5.30 9.69 8.81
CA THR A 185 -3.99 9.28 9.35
C THR A 185 -3.10 10.48 9.65
N LEU A 186 -2.41 10.40 10.80
CA LEU A 186 -1.31 11.31 11.15
C LEU A 186 0.07 10.66 10.94
N TYR A 187 0.09 9.37 10.59
CA TYR A 187 1.31 8.64 10.33
C TYR A 187 1.75 8.85 8.88
N SER A 188 2.84 9.61 8.70
CA SER A 188 3.33 10.07 7.40
C SER A 188 3.66 8.93 6.42
N GLU A 189 4.29 7.86 6.91
CA GLU A 189 4.64 6.71 6.07
C GLU A 189 3.39 5.99 5.55
N LEU A 190 2.38 5.80 6.41
CA LEU A 190 1.08 5.25 5.99
C LEU A 190 0.36 6.18 5.02
N LEU A 191 0.41 7.49 5.23
CA LEU A 191 -0.19 8.46 4.32
C LEU A 191 0.42 8.34 2.93
N MET A 192 1.75 8.37 2.83
CA MET A 192 2.48 8.28 1.57
C MET A 192 2.18 6.97 0.85
N MET A 193 2.29 5.84 1.54
CA MET A 193 1.99 4.52 0.97
C MET A 193 0.53 4.41 0.51
N SER A 194 -0.41 4.99 1.26
CA SER A 194 -1.83 4.96 0.92
C SER A 194 -2.13 5.83 -0.31
N LEU A 195 -1.54 7.03 -0.42
CA LEU A 195 -1.71 7.89 -1.60
C LEU A 195 -1.20 7.22 -2.88
N GLU A 196 -0.01 6.63 -2.81
CA GLU A 196 0.57 5.85 -3.91
C GLU A 196 -0.32 4.67 -4.31
N LEU A 197 -0.78 3.91 -3.33
CA LEU A 197 -1.66 2.76 -3.54
C LEU A 197 -2.98 3.19 -4.18
N MET A 198 -3.61 4.25 -3.68
CA MET A 198 -4.87 4.76 -4.22
C MET A 198 -4.74 5.24 -5.65
N MET A 199 -3.64 5.93 -6.01
CA MET A 199 -3.38 6.29 -7.40
C MET A 199 -3.32 5.04 -8.29
N ARG A 200 -2.59 4.01 -7.87
CA ARG A 200 -2.51 2.73 -8.61
C ARG A 200 -3.86 2.02 -8.67
N MET A 201 -4.68 2.07 -7.61
CA MET A 201 -6.05 1.55 -7.61
C MET A 201 -6.92 2.23 -8.66
N VAL A 202 -6.86 3.56 -8.79
CA VAL A 202 -7.60 4.32 -9.80
C VAL A 202 -7.18 3.88 -11.20
N VAL A 203 -5.88 3.82 -11.47
CA VAL A 203 -5.32 3.39 -12.77
C VAL A 203 -5.79 1.97 -13.12
N TYR A 204 -5.64 1.03 -12.18
CA TYR A 204 -6.00 -0.37 -12.36
C TYR A 204 -7.50 -0.55 -12.61
N THR A 205 -8.34 -0.03 -11.72
CA THR A 205 -9.81 -0.20 -11.81
C THR A 205 -10.38 0.47 -13.06
N ASN A 206 -9.85 1.63 -13.45
CA ASN A 206 -10.23 2.29 -14.70
C ASN A 206 -9.94 1.40 -15.93
N ALA A 207 -8.75 0.81 -16.00
CA ALA A 207 -8.38 -0.04 -17.12
C ALA A 207 -9.18 -1.34 -17.19
N VAL A 208 -9.43 -1.97 -16.03
CA VAL A 208 -10.27 -3.18 -15.96
C VAL A 208 -11.72 -2.87 -16.40
N THR A 209 -12.25 -1.71 -16.00
CA THR A 209 -13.62 -1.29 -16.39
C THR A 209 -13.73 -0.99 -17.88
N HIS A 210 -12.72 -0.36 -18.47
CA HIS A 210 -12.69 -0.04 -19.91
C HIS A 210 -12.19 -1.19 -20.80
N SER A 211 -11.77 -2.31 -20.21
CA SER A 211 -11.47 -3.55 -20.94
C SER A 211 -12.69 -3.99 -21.76
N LEU A 212 -12.45 -4.49 -22.98
CA LEU A 212 -13.51 -4.90 -23.93
C LEU A 212 -14.51 -5.90 -23.33
N ALA A 213 -14.14 -6.61 -22.27
CA ALA A 213 -14.96 -7.62 -21.61
C ALA A 213 -16.00 -7.07 -20.61
N ARG A 214 -15.89 -5.81 -20.13
CA ARG A 214 -16.67 -5.32 -18.97
C ARG A 214 -17.33 -3.94 -19.12
N ARG A 215 -17.50 -3.45 -20.35
CA ARG A 215 -18.07 -2.12 -20.67
C ARG A 215 -19.48 -1.82 -20.13
N ASP A 216 -20.20 -2.81 -19.58
CA ASP A 216 -21.54 -2.64 -19.02
C ASP A 216 -21.55 -2.42 -17.48
N GLN A 217 -20.39 -2.41 -16.80
CA GLN A 217 -20.26 -2.26 -15.34
C GLN A 217 -19.58 -0.93 -14.94
N ASP A 218 -20.05 0.18 -15.51
CA ASP A 218 -19.49 1.51 -15.23
C ASP A 218 -19.54 1.83 -13.72
N ASN A 219 -18.38 2.20 -13.16
CA ASN A 219 -18.18 2.79 -11.84
C ASN A 219 -18.57 1.96 -10.60
N GLN A 220 -18.55 0.63 -10.66
CA GLN A 220 -18.84 -0.16 -9.45
C GLN A 220 -17.75 -0.06 -8.37
N PHE A 221 -16.47 0.15 -8.75
CA PHE A 221 -15.35 0.02 -7.82
C PHE A 221 -15.14 1.24 -6.91
N ILE A 222 -15.49 2.43 -7.39
CA ILE A 222 -15.18 3.71 -6.75
C ILE A 222 -16.47 4.51 -6.60
N GLU A 223 -16.85 4.80 -5.37
CA GLU A 223 -18.00 5.65 -5.11
C GLU A 223 -17.65 7.12 -5.31
N LYS A 224 -18.57 7.85 -5.94
CA LYS A 224 -18.40 9.28 -6.23
C LYS A 224 -18.22 10.13 -4.97
N SER A 225 -18.85 9.75 -3.86
CA SER A 225 -18.68 10.40 -2.55
C SER A 225 -17.24 10.34 -2.07
N ASP A 226 -16.59 9.19 -2.22
CA ASP A 226 -15.20 8.99 -1.81
C ASP A 226 -14.26 9.81 -2.70
N THR A 227 -14.51 9.82 -4.01
CA THR A 227 -13.74 10.65 -4.96
C THR A 227 -13.82 12.14 -4.59
N LEU A 228 -15.02 12.67 -4.34
CA LEU A 228 -15.17 14.09 -3.98
C LEU A 228 -14.57 14.41 -2.62
N MET A 229 -14.61 13.48 -1.66
CA MET A 229 -13.95 13.62 -0.37
C MET A 229 -12.44 13.71 -0.52
N LEU A 230 -11.82 12.83 -1.31
CA LEU A 230 -10.37 12.87 -1.60
C LEU A 230 -9.96 14.15 -2.30
N ILE A 231 -10.75 14.65 -3.25
CA ILE A 231 -10.40 15.87 -3.97
C ILE A 231 -10.44 17.08 -3.04
N ARG A 232 -11.46 17.19 -2.18
CA ARG A 232 -11.54 18.26 -1.17
C ARG A 232 -10.37 18.18 -0.20
N TRP A 233 -10.14 17.00 0.35
CA TRP A 233 -9.02 16.76 1.25
C TRP A 233 -7.67 17.08 0.59
N GLY A 234 -7.48 16.68 -0.66
CA GLY A 234 -6.24 16.93 -1.40
C GLY A 234 -6.02 18.41 -1.70
N ALA A 235 -7.09 19.15 -2.03
CA ALA A 235 -7.02 20.60 -2.23
C ALA A 235 -6.66 21.33 -0.92
N GLU A 236 -7.30 20.96 0.20
CA GLU A 236 -6.96 21.47 1.54
C GLU A 236 -5.51 21.14 1.91
N ARG A 237 -5.07 19.89 1.66
CA ARG A 237 -3.72 19.45 1.95
C ARG A 237 -2.67 20.23 1.16
N LEU A 238 -2.87 20.43 -0.14
CA LEU A 238 -1.96 21.24 -0.95
C LEU A 238 -1.94 22.71 -0.51
N GLU A 239 -3.05 23.23 0.02
CA GLU A 239 -3.06 24.56 0.62
C GLU A 239 -2.21 24.63 1.90
N GLU A 240 -2.28 23.61 2.76
CA GLU A 240 -1.44 23.51 3.97
C GLU A 240 0.05 23.40 3.63
N GLU A 241 0.40 22.53 2.68
CA GLU A 241 1.78 22.37 2.19
C GLU A 241 2.29 23.68 1.55
N GLY A 242 1.46 24.34 0.75
CA GLY A 242 1.75 25.65 0.16
C GLY A 242 1.77 26.81 1.17
N ARG A 243 1.47 26.58 2.45
CA ARG A 243 1.69 27.53 3.55
C ARG A 243 2.88 27.12 4.44
N GLY A 244 3.48 25.96 4.20
CA GLY A 244 4.52 25.38 5.04
C GLY A 244 4.04 24.93 6.42
N VAL A 245 2.74 24.64 6.57
CA VAL A 245 2.10 24.20 7.85
C VAL A 245 1.66 22.73 7.76
N GLY A 246 2.18 21.99 6.78
CA GLY A 246 1.80 20.62 6.45
C GLY A 246 2.33 19.55 7.42
N ILE A 247 2.21 18.29 7.00
CA ILE A 247 2.68 17.13 7.78
C ILE A 247 4.20 16.98 7.58
N GLY A 248 4.94 17.17 8.67
CA GLY A 248 6.38 17.38 8.65
C GLY A 248 6.66 18.88 8.75
N MET A 249 7.66 19.30 9.53
CA MET A 249 7.95 20.73 9.67
C MET A 249 8.41 21.30 8.32
N GLY A 250 7.60 22.16 7.71
CA GLY A 250 7.90 22.79 6.41
C GLY A 250 7.17 22.14 5.23
N PHE A 251 7.62 22.47 4.01
CA PHE A 251 7.05 21.95 2.77
C PHE A 251 7.47 20.49 2.54
N ASN A 252 6.50 19.56 2.51
CA ASN A 252 6.76 18.16 2.24
C ASN A 252 6.53 17.82 0.77
N ARG A 253 7.62 17.84 -0.02
CA ARG A 253 7.64 17.51 -1.45
C ARG A 253 6.97 16.16 -1.76
N GLY A 254 7.28 15.14 -0.96
CA GLY A 254 6.73 13.79 -1.14
C GLY A 254 5.20 13.76 -1.03
N ILE A 255 4.65 14.42 0.00
CA ILE A 255 3.20 14.51 0.18
C ILE A 255 2.57 15.30 -0.95
N ALA A 256 3.10 16.49 -1.26
CA ALA A 256 2.55 17.34 -2.33
C ALA A 256 2.51 16.61 -3.68
N LYS A 257 3.62 15.95 -4.04
CA LYS A 257 3.73 15.14 -5.27
C LYS A 257 2.68 14.03 -5.33
N ASN A 258 2.55 13.23 -4.26
CA ASN A 258 1.60 12.12 -4.23
C ASN A 258 0.14 12.56 -4.20
N VAL A 259 -0.17 13.67 -3.52
CA VAL A 259 -1.51 14.27 -3.58
C VAL A 259 -1.81 14.74 -5.00
N MET A 260 -0.88 15.43 -5.67
CA MET A 260 -1.08 15.88 -7.05
C MET A 260 -1.27 14.71 -8.03
N HIS A 261 -0.48 13.64 -7.90
CA HIS A 261 -0.66 12.41 -8.70
C HIS A 261 -2.05 11.80 -8.54
N LEU A 262 -2.52 11.66 -7.28
CA LEU A 262 -3.85 11.13 -7.01
C LEU A 262 -4.95 12.04 -7.60
N LEU A 263 -4.88 13.35 -7.36
CA LEU A 263 -5.84 14.30 -7.92
C LEU A 263 -5.86 14.26 -9.45
N TRP A 264 -4.68 14.20 -10.07
CA TRP A 264 -4.55 14.10 -11.52
C TRP A 264 -5.18 12.82 -12.03
N ALA A 265 -4.91 11.67 -11.40
CA ALA A 265 -5.51 10.39 -11.80
C ALA A 265 -7.05 10.42 -11.71
N LEU A 266 -7.60 10.92 -10.60
CA LEU A 266 -9.05 11.02 -10.42
C LEU A 266 -9.72 11.88 -11.50
N MET A 267 -9.08 12.98 -11.92
CA MET A 267 -9.60 13.85 -12.98
C MET A 267 -9.33 13.31 -14.40
N ALA A 268 -8.15 12.72 -14.64
CA ALA A 268 -7.74 12.22 -15.94
C ALA A 268 -8.57 11.02 -16.39
N TYR A 269 -8.93 10.15 -15.43
CA TYR A 269 -9.77 8.98 -15.66
C TYR A 269 -11.28 9.26 -15.48
N GLY A 270 -11.68 10.52 -15.34
CA GLY A 270 -13.09 10.91 -15.33
C GLY A 270 -13.87 10.49 -14.09
N MET A 271 -13.19 10.15 -12.99
CA MET A 271 -13.82 9.81 -11.71
C MET A 271 -14.46 11.06 -11.06
N ALA A 272 -13.90 12.23 -11.33
CA ALA A 272 -14.52 13.52 -11.02
C ALA A 272 -14.32 14.53 -12.14
N SER A 273 -15.33 15.38 -12.31
CA SER A 273 -15.25 16.56 -13.18
C SER A 273 -15.04 17.84 -12.35
N THR A 274 -14.48 18.88 -12.99
CA THR A 274 -14.31 20.20 -12.38
C THR A 274 -15.64 20.85 -12.00
N ALA A 275 -16.71 20.58 -12.75
CA ALA A 275 -18.05 21.08 -12.46
C ALA A 275 -18.58 20.55 -11.12
N GLU A 276 -18.25 19.30 -10.77
CA GLU A 276 -18.63 18.67 -9.51
C GLU A 276 -17.78 19.14 -8.33
N CYS A 277 -16.57 19.61 -8.63
CA CYS A 277 -15.64 20.16 -7.66
C CYS A 277 -16.10 21.55 -7.14
N GLY A 278 -16.78 22.32 -8.00
CA GLY A 278 -17.19 23.68 -7.71
C GLY A 278 -16.07 24.72 -7.95
N PRO A 279 -16.44 25.99 -8.18
CA PRO A 279 -15.50 27.03 -8.58
C PRO A 279 -14.51 27.40 -7.48
N ASP A 280 -14.96 27.40 -6.22
CA ASP A 280 -14.11 27.77 -5.08
C ASP A 280 -12.95 26.80 -4.90
N MET A 281 -13.22 25.49 -4.96
CA MET A 281 -12.18 24.47 -4.84
C MET A 281 -11.20 24.50 -6.02
N THR A 282 -11.70 24.70 -7.24
CA THR A 282 -10.88 24.81 -8.46
C THR A 282 -9.90 25.99 -8.35
N ASN A 283 -10.40 27.14 -7.87
CA ASN A 283 -9.58 28.33 -7.66
C ASN A 283 -8.55 28.15 -6.54
N CYS A 284 -8.95 27.56 -5.41
CA CYS A 284 -8.04 27.27 -4.30
C CYS A 284 -6.92 26.33 -4.73
N LEU A 285 -7.25 25.24 -5.44
CA LEU A 285 -6.28 24.27 -5.92
C LEU A 285 -5.25 24.92 -6.86
N GLY A 286 -5.70 25.74 -7.82
CA GLY A 286 -4.82 26.49 -8.71
C GLY A 286 -3.84 27.39 -7.96
N GLN A 287 -4.34 28.16 -6.98
CA GLN A 287 -3.51 29.04 -6.16
C GLN A 287 -2.49 28.25 -5.31
N SER A 288 -2.91 27.16 -4.68
CA SER A 288 -2.05 26.31 -3.85
C SER A 288 -0.91 25.70 -4.67
N MET A 289 -1.21 25.17 -5.86
CA MET A 289 -0.18 24.63 -6.76
C MET A 289 0.80 25.71 -7.22
N SER A 290 0.33 26.92 -7.55
CA SER A 290 1.24 28.03 -7.91
C SER A 290 2.16 28.44 -6.76
N ARG A 291 1.68 28.44 -5.51
CA ARG A 291 2.52 28.71 -4.33
C ARG A 291 3.57 27.63 -4.14
N ILE A 292 3.19 26.36 -4.22
CA ILE A 292 4.12 25.23 -4.10
C ILE A 292 5.25 25.34 -5.14
N VAL A 293 4.89 25.60 -6.40
CA VAL A 293 5.89 25.75 -7.49
C VAL A 293 6.82 26.93 -7.23
N SER A 294 6.35 28.04 -6.63
CA SER A 294 7.22 29.16 -6.28
C SER A 294 8.26 28.83 -5.20
N TYR A 295 7.90 28.01 -4.19
CA TYR A 295 8.87 27.57 -3.17
C TYR A 295 9.97 26.70 -3.75
N ILE A 296 9.63 25.83 -4.70
CA ILE A 296 10.59 24.95 -5.37
C ILE A 296 11.66 25.75 -6.11
N GLN A 297 11.29 26.89 -6.72
CA GLN A 297 12.23 27.74 -7.46
C GLN A 297 13.24 28.48 -6.55
N GLU A 298 13.03 28.49 -5.24
CA GLU A 298 13.90 29.14 -4.26
C GLU A 298 14.97 28.19 -3.67
N ASP A 299 14.73 26.87 -3.70
CA ASP A 299 15.62 25.84 -3.14
C ASP A 299 16.44 25.16 -4.25
N GLU A 300 17.65 25.64 -4.52
CA GLU A 300 18.52 24.99 -5.53
C GLU A 300 19.30 23.80 -4.92
N TYR A 301 19.22 22.64 -5.59
CA TYR A 301 20.20 21.53 -5.64
C TYR A 301 19.90 20.16 -4.99
N GLU A 302 18.96 19.99 -4.04
CA GLU A 302 18.79 18.67 -3.38
C GLU A 302 17.59 17.81 -3.87
N HIS A 303 16.61 18.37 -4.60
CA HIS A 303 15.36 17.65 -4.94
C HIS A 303 14.89 17.78 -6.40
N MET A 304 15.83 17.95 -7.33
CA MET A 304 15.53 18.27 -8.74
C MET A 304 14.48 17.37 -9.43
N ASP A 305 14.53 16.05 -9.21
CA ASP A 305 13.60 15.11 -9.85
C ASP A 305 12.16 15.25 -9.32
N ASP A 306 11.99 15.44 -8.01
CA ASP A 306 10.68 15.65 -7.39
C ASP A 306 10.10 17.01 -7.76
N ASP A 307 10.97 18.02 -7.86
CA ASP A 307 10.62 19.38 -8.21
C ASP A 307 10.10 19.49 -9.65
N ASP A 308 10.77 18.82 -10.60
CA ASP A 308 10.31 18.72 -11.99
C ASP A 308 8.96 18.00 -12.10
N ASP A 309 8.76 16.90 -11.35
CA ASP A 309 7.49 16.16 -11.36
C ASP A 309 6.33 17.02 -10.79
N ILE A 310 6.57 17.72 -9.68
CA ILE A 310 5.58 18.63 -9.08
C ILE A 310 5.21 19.75 -10.06
N GLN A 311 6.18 20.34 -10.76
CA GLN A 311 5.92 21.38 -11.76
C GLN A 311 5.08 20.85 -12.94
N ASN A 312 5.43 19.67 -13.45
CA ASN A 312 4.70 19.02 -14.55
C ASN A 312 3.26 18.68 -14.14
N LEU A 313 3.06 18.14 -12.94
CA LEU A 313 1.73 17.82 -12.40
C LEU A 313 0.89 19.08 -12.18
N ALA A 314 1.47 20.13 -11.61
CA ALA A 314 0.80 21.40 -11.41
C ALA A 314 0.33 22.00 -12.75
N GLN A 315 1.16 21.92 -13.80
CA GLN A 315 0.79 22.37 -15.14
C GLN A 315 -0.33 21.51 -15.74
N ALA A 316 -0.24 20.18 -15.63
CA ALA A 316 -1.23 19.25 -16.16
C ALA A 316 -2.60 19.44 -15.47
N LEU A 317 -2.60 19.58 -14.14
CA LEU A 317 -3.79 19.86 -13.34
C LEU A 317 -4.39 21.22 -13.71
N ASN A 318 -3.60 22.30 -13.77
CA ASN A 318 -4.09 23.62 -14.19
C ASN A 318 -4.70 23.60 -15.60
N THR A 319 -4.11 22.83 -16.52
CA THR A 319 -4.66 22.66 -17.87
C THR A 319 -6.04 21.97 -17.81
N LYS A 320 -6.18 20.92 -17.01
CA LYS A 320 -7.48 20.24 -16.80
C LYS A 320 -8.52 21.14 -16.14
N LEU A 321 -8.11 21.94 -15.15
CA LEU A 321 -9.00 22.88 -14.46
C LEU A 321 -9.52 23.99 -15.41
N SER A 322 -8.65 24.51 -16.27
CA SER A 322 -8.99 25.59 -17.23
C SER A 322 -9.76 25.12 -18.46
N MET A 323 -9.61 23.87 -18.90
CA MET A 323 -10.38 23.31 -20.01
C MET A 323 -11.88 23.17 -19.70
N ALA A 324 -12.25 23.26 -18.43
CA ALA A 324 -13.61 22.96 -17.98
C ALA A 324 -14.29 24.14 -17.25
N SER A 325 -13.63 25.31 -17.25
CA SER A 325 -14.19 26.63 -16.92
C SER A 325 -14.69 27.34 -18.17
#